data_AF-A0A7W0JPD4-F1
#
_entry.id   AF-A0A7W0JPD4-F1
#
_cell.length_a   1.000
_cell.length_b   1.000
_cell.length_c   1.000
_cell.angle_alpha   90.00
_cell.angle_beta   90.00
_cell.angle_gamma   90.00
#
_symmetry.space_group_name_H-M   'P 1'
#
loop_
_entity.id
_entity.type
_entity.pdbx_description
1 polymer ?
#
loop_
_entity_poly.entity_id
_entity_poly.type
_entity_poly.pdbx_seq_one_letter_code
_entity_poly.pdbx_strand_id
1 'polypeptide(L)'
;MSLAAIVAIVVVAVLVAALAFYLIWVVLILRRLTDTLGKVSFGVSAIALRVAPIGPVVTEINADLTAVAGALEELGADLVELRLAEAS
;
A
#
# COMPACT_ATOMS: atom_id res chain seq x y z
N MET A 1 37.49 -52.57 7.55
CA MET A 1 37.34 -51.16 7.99
C MET A 1 37.25 -51.16 9.51
N SER A 2 37.94 -50.24 10.21
CA SER A 2 37.88 -50.19 11.67
C SER A 2 36.53 -49.65 12.15
N LEU A 3 36.08 -50.07 13.34
CA LEU A 3 34.82 -49.60 13.95
C LEU A 3 34.77 -48.06 14.02
N ALA A 4 35.90 -47.43 14.37
CA ALA A 4 36.02 -45.98 14.43
C ALA A 4 35.72 -45.29 13.09
N ALA A 5 36.16 -45.88 11.96
CA ALA A 5 35.87 -45.33 10.63
C ALA A 5 34.39 -45.40 10.29
N ILE A 6 33.72 -46.50 10.63
CA ILE A 6 32.27 -46.68 10.41
C ILE A 6 31.50 -45.64 11.22
N VAL A 7 31.84 -45.48 12.51
CA VAL A 7 31.19 -44.49 13.38
C VAL A 7 31.39 -43.07 12.84
N ALA A 8 32.60 -42.70 12.44
CA ALA A 8 32.88 -41.38 11.87
C ALA A 8 32.02 -41.10 10.64
N ILE A 9 31.91 -42.06 9.71
CA ILE A 9 31.07 -41.93 8.51
C ILE A 9 29.60 -41.73 8.89
N VAL A 10 29.09 -42.51 9.84
CA VAL A 10 27.69 -42.40 10.29
C VAL A 10 27.43 -41.02 10.90
N VAL A 11 28.32 -40.52 11.75
CA VAL A 11 28.18 -39.19 12.37
C VAL A 11 28.16 -38.10 11.31
N VAL A 12 29.08 -38.14 10.35
CA VAL A 12 29.12 -37.18 9.24
C VAL A 12 27.85 -37.27 8.40
N ALA A 13 27.38 -38.48 8.08
CA ALA A 13 26.15 -38.67 7.31
C ALA A 13 24.92 -38.07 8.03
N VAL A 14 24.82 -38.26 9.35
CA VAL A 14 23.73 -37.68 10.16
C VAL A 14 23.81 -36.16 10.17
N LEU A 15 25.01 -35.58 10.33
CA LEU A 15 25.20 -34.12 10.28
C LEU A 15 24.80 -33.54 8.92
N VAL A 16 25.22 -34.18 7.83
CA VAL A 16 24.85 -33.76 6.48
C VAL A 16 23.34 -33.87 6.27
N ALA A 17 22.71 -34.95 6.73
CA ALA A 17 21.27 -35.13 6.64
C ALA A 17 20.50 -34.07 7.44
N ALA A 18 20.96 -33.75 8.65
CA ALA A 18 20.37 -32.69 9.48
C ALA A 18 20.48 -31.31 8.81
N LEU A 19 21.64 -31.01 8.23
CA LEU A 19 21.86 -29.75 7.51
C LEU A 19 20.98 -29.66 6.26
N ALA A 20 20.89 -30.75 5.48
CA ALA A 20 20.03 -30.82 4.30
C ALA A 20 18.56 -30.61 4.67
N PHE A 21 18.09 -31.25 5.75
CA PHE A 21 16.72 -31.07 6.24
C PHE A 21 16.45 -29.62 6.65
N TYR A 22 17.38 -29.00 7.37
CA TYR A 22 17.26 -27.59 7.78
C TYR A 22 17.18 -26.66 6.56
N LEU A 23 18.02 -26.86 5.55
CA LEU A 23 18.00 -26.05 4.32
C LEU A 23 16.69 -26.20 3.55
N ILE A 24 16.17 -27.43 3.43
CA ILE A 24 14.86 -27.67 2.80
C ILE A 24 13.78 -26.90 3.55
N TRP A 25 13.79 -26.94 4.88
CA TRP A 25 12.82 -26.21 5.68
C TRP A 25 12.90 -24.69 5.47
N VAL A 26 14.10 -24.12 5.46
CA VAL A 26 14.31 -22.69 5.17
C VAL A 26 13.77 -22.34 3.78
N VAL A 27 14.03 -23.15 2.76
CA VAL A 27 13.50 -22.93 1.40
C VAL A 27 11.98 -22.92 1.37
N LEU A 28 11.33 -23.82 2.12
CA LEU A 28 9.86 -23.86 2.22
C LEU A 28 9.30 -22.60 2.89
N ILE A 29 9.96 -22.09 3.92
CA ILE A 29 9.57 -20.85 4.60
C ILE A 29 9.74 -19.66 3.65
N LEU A 30 10.89 -19.55 2.97
CA LEU A 30 11.16 -18.48 2.02
C LEU A 30 10.15 -18.46 0.88
N ARG A 31 9.75 -19.62 0.35
CA ARG A 31 8.69 -19.69 -0.67
C ARG A 31 7.36 -19.09 -0.19
N ARG A 32 6.92 -19.43 1.03
CA ARG A 32 5.69 -18.87 1.61
C ARG A 32 5.78 -17.36 1.81
N LEU A 33 6.94 -16.86 2.23
CA LEU A 33 7.16 -15.43 2.39
C LEU A 33 7.12 -14.70 1.05
N THR A 34 7.77 -15.23 0.02
CA THR A 34 7.72 -14.68 -1.34
C THR A 34 6.29 -14.61 -1.88
N ASP A 35 5.49 -15.66 -1.71
CA ASP A 35 4.09 -15.68 -2.14
C ASP A 35 3.26 -14.63 -1.39
N THR A 36 3.51 -14.47 -0.09
CA THR A 36 2.82 -13.49 0.75
C THR A 36 3.21 -12.07 0.35
N LEU A 37 4.50 -11.81 0.14
CA LEU A 37 5.00 -10.51 -0.29
C LEU A 37 4.49 -10.16 -1.70
N GLY A 38 4.39 -11.12 -2.60
CA GLY A 38 3.79 -10.94 -3.93
C GLY A 38 2.34 -10.48 -3.83
N LYS A 39 1.54 -11.11 -2.97
CA LYS A 39 0.14 -10.73 -2.72
C LYS A 39 0.03 -9.34 -2.09
N VAL A 40 0.86 -9.03 -1.09
CA VAL A 40 0.85 -7.72 -0.42
C VAL A 40 1.27 -6.62 -1.39
N SER A 41 2.33 -6.82 -2.17
CA SER A 41 2.79 -5.86 -3.19
C SER A 41 1.70 -5.58 -4.22
N PHE A 42 1.03 -6.63 -4.70
CA PHE A 42 -0.11 -6.49 -5.61
C PHE A 42 -1.27 -5.74 -4.96
N GLY A 43 -1.62 -6.09 -3.72
CA GLY A 43 -2.68 -5.42 -2.96
C GLY A 43 -2.42 -3.94 -2.76
N VAL A 44 -1.21 -3.57 -2.32
CA VAL A 44 -0.80 -2.17 -2.13
C VAL A 44 -0.82 -1.41 -3.46
N SER A 45 -0.33 -2.02 -4.55
CA SER A 45 -0.39 -1.40 -5.89
C SER A 45 -1.83 -1.17 -6.35
N ALA A 46 -2.72 -2.14 -6.13
CA ALA A 46 -4.13 -2.00 -6.46
C ALA A 46 -4.82 -0.91 -5.62
N ILE A 47 -4.47 -0.77 -4.34
CA ILE A 47 -4.95 0.33 -3.49
C ILE A 47 -4.47 1.67 -4.07
N ALA A 48 -3.17 1.79 -4.40
CA ALA A 48 -2.60 3.01 -4.98
C ALA A 48 -3.33 3.43 -6.26
N LEU A 49 -3.64 2.48 -7.16
CA LEU A 49 -4.45 2.71 -8.37
C LEU A 49 -5.87 3.20 -8.05
N ARG A 50 -6.49 2.69 -6.98
CA ARG A 50 -7.84 3.10 -6.57
C ARG A 50 -7.88 4.50 -5.93
N VAL A 51 -6.81 4.92 -5.26
CA VAL A 51 -6.71 6.26 -4.66
C VAL A 51 -6.13 7.32 -5.60
N ALA A 52 -5.47 6.92 -6.69
CA ALA A 52 -4.99 7.84 -7.73
C ALA A 52 -6.03 8.89 -8.21
N PRO A 53 -7.32 8.54 -8.46
CA PRO A 53 -8.31 9.52 -8.91
C PRO A 53 -8.77 10.51 -7.83
N ILE A 54 -8.40 10.33 -6.56
CA ILE A 54 -8.81 11.25 -5.49
C ILE A 54 -8.23 12.66 -5.69
N GLY A 55 -6.99 12.78 -6.15
CA GLY A 55 -6.34 14.09 -6.37
C GLY A 55 -7.09 14.98 -7.38
N PRO A 56 -7.39 14.45 -8.59
CA PRO A 56 -8.22 15.15 -9.56
C PRO A 56 -9.61 15.53 -9.02
N VAL A 57 -10.30 14.60 -8.34
CA VAL A 57 -11.65 14.86 -7.79
C VAL A 57 -11.61 15.96 -6.72
N VAL A 58 -10.61 15.98 -5.84
CA VAL A 58 -10.46 17.04 -4.83
C VAL A 58 -10.16 18.39 -5.48
N THR A 59 -9.39 18.39 -6.58
CA THR A 59 -9.14 19.61 -7.36
C THR A 59 -10.42 20.15 -7.99
N GLU A 60 -11.25 19.28 -8.57
CA GLU A 60 -12.55 19.63 -9.14
C GLU A 60 -13.50 20.19 -8.08
N ILE A 61 -13.62 19.53 -6.93
CA ILE A 61 -14.43 20.02 -5.80
C ILE A 61 -13.97 21.41 -5.34
N ASN A 62 -12.66 21.64 -5.25
CA ASN A 62 -12.15 22.96 -4.86
C ASN A 62 -12.45 24.04 -5.90
N ALA A 63 -12.42 23.69 -7.20
CA ALA A 63 -12.79 24.61 -8.27
C ALA A 63 -14.28 24.99 -8.16
N ASP A 64 -15.15 24.00 -7.97
CA ASP A 64 -16.60 24.21 -7.80
C ASP A 64 -16.90 25.07 -6.56
N LEU A 65 -16.25 24.78 -5.43
CA LEU A 65 -16.41 25.57 -4.20
C LEU A 65 -15.95 27.02 -4.39
N THR A 66 -14.87 27.25 -5.15
CA THR A 66 -14.39 28.60 -5.47
C THR A 66 -15.40 29.35 -6.34
N ALA A 67 -15.99 28.68 -7.33
CA ALA A 67 -17.02 29.26 -8.19
C ALA A 67 -18.28 29.61 -7.39
N VAL A 68 -18.74 28.72 -6.50
CA VAL A 68 -19.89 28.96 -5.62
C VAL A 68 -19.62 30.12 -4.67
N ALA A 69 -18.42 30.22 -4.09
CA ALA A 69 -18.05 31.34 -3.23
C ALA A 69 -18.11 32.68 -3.98
N GLY A 70 -17.59 32.74 -5.21
CA GLY A 70 -17.66 33.93 -6.05
C GLY A 70 -19.10 34.35 -6.37
N ALA A 71 -19.96 33.39 -6.74
CA ALA A 71 -21.37 33.68 -7.02
C ALA A 71 -22.14 34.18 -5.78
N LEU A 72 -21.80 33.66 -4.59
CA LEU A 72 -22.37 34.13 -3.32
C LEU A 72 -21.92 35.55 -2.97
N GLU A 73 -20.67 35.89 -3.25
CA GLU A 73 -20.14 37.25 -3.02
C GLU A 73 -20.80 38.27 -3.96
N GLU A 74 -20.96 37.93 -5.24
CA GLU A 74 -21.67 38.75 -6.23
C GLU A 74 -23.13 38.97 -5.83
N LEU A 75 -23.86 37.91 -5.50
CA LEU A 75 -25.24 38.03 -5.02
C LEU A 75 -25.35 38.88 -3.74
N GLY A 76 -24.38 38.73 -2.83
CA GLY A 76 -24.30 39.55 -1.62
C GLY A 76 -24.12 41.04 -1.91
N ALA A 77 -23.27 41.38 -2.89
CA ALA A 77 -23.06 42.75 -3.34
C ALA A 77 -24.32 43.35 -3.97
N ASP A 78 -24.99 42.61 -4.87
CA ASP A 78 -26.23 43.02 -5.53
C ASP A 78 -27.35 43.30 -4.51
N LEU A 79 -27.49 42.45 -3.49
CA LEU A 79 -28.49 42.62 -2.43
C LEU A 79 -28.22 43.87 -1.58
N VAL A 80 -26.95 44.20 -1.34
CA VAL A 80 -26.58 45.44 -0.64
C VAL A 80 -26.94 46.65 -1.48
N GLU A 81 -26.65 46.63 -2.79
CA GLU A 81 -26.97 47.73 -3.70
C GLU A 81 -28.49 47.98 -3.78
N LEU A 82 -29.29 46.93 -3.93
CA LEU A 82 -30.75 47.02 -3.91
C LEU A 82 -31.28 47.63 -2.61
N ARG A 83 -30.71 47.24 -1.46
CA ARG A 83 -31.08 47.81 -0.16
C ARG A 83 -30.74 49.28 -0.03
N LEU A 84 -29.64 49.73 -0.64
CA LEU A 84 -29.27 51.15 -0.65
C LEU A 84 -30.20 51.97 -1.56
N ALA A 85 -30.61 51.41 -2.70
CA ALA A 85 -31.54 52.04 -3.62
C ALA A 85 -32.97 52.18 -3.04
N GLU A 86 -33.43 51.22 -2.23
CA GLU A 86 -34.72 51.32 -1.53
C GLU A 86 -34.70 52.36 -0.38
N ALA A 87 -33.53 52.73 0.13
CA ALA A 87 -33.37 53.63 1.28
C ALA A 87 -33.19 55.12 0.89
N SER A 88 -33.07 55.43 -0.40
CA SER A 88 -32.93 56.78 -0.98
C SER A 88 -34.21 57.30 -1.60
#